data_AF-A0A944SHS8-F1
#
_entry.id   AF-A0A944SHS8-F1
#
_cell.length_a   1.000
_cell.length_b   1.000
_cell.length_c   1.000
_cell.angle_alpha   90.00
_cell.angle_beta   90.00
_cell.angle_gamma   90.00
#
_symmetry.space_group_name_H-M   'P 1'
#
loop_
_entity.id
_entity.type
_entity.pdbx_description
1 polymer ?
#
loop_
_entity_poly.entity_id
_entity_poly.type
_entity_poly.pdbx_seq_one_letter_code
_entity_poly.pdbx_strand_id
1 'polypeptide(L)'
;MDNLDRMISEALDDEDREILDKIGRDQGYFEQAVGLFSGKDGLLNALIFIWHLVFFLGGAYAAYKFFTLTDVLEAMRWGMSSAVLLLAALITKVSIFPSMQANRVLRALKHLEMQVALLAARR
;
A
#
# COMPACT_ATOMS: atom_id res chain seq x y z
N MET A 1 -21.23 -39.74 17.22
CA MET A 1 -20.23 -38.69 16.98
C MET A 1 -19.82 -38.17 18.34
N ASP A 2 -18.53 -38.25 18.63
CA ASP A 2 -17.98 -37.99 19.96
C ASP A 2 -18.09 -36.50 20.32
N ASN A 3 -18.17 -36.16 21.60
CA ASN A 3 -18.33 -34.77 22.04
C ASN A 3 -17.13 -33.90 21.61
N LEU A 4 -15.97 -34.54 21.47
CA LEU A 4 -14.75 -33.98 20.94
C LEU A 4 -14.87 -33.56 19.46
N ASP A 5 -15.48 -34.41 18.62
CA ASP A 5 -15.72 -34.12 17.19
C ASP A 5 -16.61 -32.90 17.01
N ARG A 6 -17.63 -32.76 17.88
CA ARG A 6 -18.53 -31.61 17.87
C ARG A 6 -17.78 -30.32 18.24
N MET A 7 -17.00 -30.35 19.33
CA MET A 7 -16.21 -29.20 19.76
C MET A 7 -15.15 -28.79 18.72
N ILE A 8 -14.53 -29.74 18.04
CA ILE A 8 -13.59 -29.48 16.95
C ILE A 8 -14.31 -28.82 15.77
N SER A 9 -15.48 -29.33 15.38
CA SER A 9 -16.25 -28.74 14.27
C SER A 9 -16.74 -27.33 14.56
N GLU A 10 -17.13 -27.06 15.81
CA GLU A 10 -17.68 -25.77 16.24
C GLU A 10 -16.56 -24.73 16.36
N ALA A 11 -15.38 -25.12 16.86
CA ALA A 11 -14.20 -24.26 16.87
C ALA A 11 -13.69 -23.93 15.46
N LEU A 12 -13.69 -24.91 14.53
CA LEU A 12 -13.34 -24.64 13.13
C LEU A 12 -14.36 -23.72 12.45
N ASP A 13 -15.67 -23.89 12.70
CA ASP A 13 -16.71 -23.07 12.08
C ASP A 13 -16.66 -21.61 12.60
N ASP A 14 -16.31 -21.42 13.87
CA ASP A 14 -16.09 -20.09 14.47
C ASP A 14 -14.81 -19.42 13.94
N GLU A 15 -13.71 -20.16 13.81
CA GLU A 15 -12.45 -19.65 13.24
C GLU A 15 -12.63 -19.27 11.76
N ASP A 16 -13.30 -20.12 10.97
CA ASP A 16 -13.64 -19.84 9.58
C ASP A 16 -14.56 -18.62 9.45
N ARG A 17 -15.53 -18.44 10.36
CA ARG A 17 -16.38 -17.23 10.39
C ARG A 17 -15.59 -15.97 10.74
N GLU A 18 -14.68 -16.03 11.69
CA GLU A 18 -13.85 -14.88 12.06
C GLU A 18 -12.90 -14.50 10.92
N ILE A 19 -12.36 -15.50 10.20
CA ILE A 19 -11.57 -15.31 8.98
C ILE A 19 -12.43 -14.70 7.87
N LEU A 20 -13.65 -15.21 7.64
CA LEU A 20 -14.58 -14.67 6.64
C LEU A 20 -15.05 -13.25 6.97
N ASP A 21 -15.25 -12.90 8.24
CA ASP A 21 -15.64 -11.55 8.65
C ASP A 21 -14.48 -10.54 8.51
N LYS A 22 -13.24 -10.98 8.80
CA LYS A 22 -12.02 -10.20 8.51
C LYS A 22 -11.75 -10.02 7.02
N ILE A 23 -12.19 -10.97 6.18
CA ILE A 23 -12.00 -10.94 4.72
C ILE A 23 -13.13 -10.21 3.99
N GLY A 24 -14.38 -10.34 4.48
CA GLY A 24 -15.60 -9.80 3.87
C GLY A 24 -15.86 -8.32 4.14
N ARG A 25 -15.14 -7.71 5.09
CA ARG A 25 -15.06 -6.25 5.19
C ARG A 25 -14.32 -5.71 3.97
N ASP A 26 -15.05 -5.08 3.06
CA ASP A 26 -14.48 -4.17 2.06
C ASP A 26 -13.60 -3.15 2.81
N GLN A 27 -12.29 -3.40 2.84
CA GLN A 27 -11.35 -2.51 3.50
C GLN A 27 -11.53 -1.13 2.89
N GLY A 28 -11.94 -0.17 3.72
CA GLY A 28 -12.16 1.20 3.28
C GLY A 28 -10.89 1.74 2.64
N TYR A 29 -11.01 2.74 1.75
CA TYR A 29 -9.84 3.37 1.10
C TYR A 29 -8.75 3.77 2.10
N PHE A 30 -9.14 4.18 3.31
CA PHE A 30 -8.22 4.54 4.39
C PHE A 30 -7.53 3.32 5.04
N GLU A 31 -8.25 2.22 5.27
CA GLU A 31 -7.68 0.96 5.77
C GLU A 31 -6.74 0.33 4.76
N GLN A 32 -7.03 0.46 3.46
CA GLN A 32 -6.08 0.04 2.42
C GLN A 32 -4.84 0.92 2.39
N ALA A 33 -4.99 2.24 2.54
CA ALA A 33 -3.86 3.16 2.60
C ALA A 33 -2.94 2.88 3.80
N VAL A 34 -3.52 2.62 4.99
CA VAL A 34 -2.75 2.22 6.18
C VAL A 34 -2.21 0.80 6.03
N GLY A 35 -2.97 -0.09 5.38
CA GLY A 35 -2.58 -1.44 5.03
C GLY A 35 -1.37 -1.50 4.09
N LEU A 36 -1.11 -0.48 3.27
CA LEU A 36 0.12 -0.42 2.47
C LEU A 36 1.39 -0.33 3.30
N PHE A 37 1.30 0.24 4.50
CA PHE A 37 2.41 0.32 5.45
C PHE A 37 2.52 -0.93 6.33
N SER A 38 1.58 -1.86 6.20
CA SER A 38 1.47 -3.08 7.02
C SER A 38 1.73 -4.32 6.15
N GLY A 39 2.65 -5.19 6.58
CA GLY A 39 3.00 -6.43 5.88
C GLY A 39 4.39 -6.41 5.24
N LYS A 40 4.69 -7.41 4.40
CA LYS A 40 6.03 -7.69 3.85
C LYS A 40 6.60 -6.53 3.00
N ASP A 41 5.75 -5.81 2.30
CA ASP A 41 6.12 -4.65 1.48
C ASP A 41 5.95 -3.30 2.21
N GLY A 42 5.51 -3.33 3.48
CA GLY A 42 5.20 -2.14 4.26
C GLY A 42 6.41 -1.23 4.51
N LEU A 43 7.57 -1.82 4.79
CA LEU A 43 8.82 -1.08 4.97
C LEU A 43 9.26 -0.38 3.68
N LEU A 44 9.12 -1.06 2.53
CA LEU A 44 9.46 -0.50 1.23
C LEU A 44 8.52 0.66 0.87
N ASN A 45 7.21 0.49 1.06
CA ASN A 45 6.24 1.57 0.85
C ASN A 45 6.48 2.76 1.77
N ALA A 46 6.84 2.52 3.04
CA ALA A 46 7.23 3.58 3.97
C ALA A 46 8.47 4.33 3.49
N LEU A 47 9.50 3.63 3.01
CA LEU A 47 10.71 4.23 2.45
C LEU A 47 10.39 5.10 1.22
N ILE A 48 9.56 4.60 0.30
CA ILE A 48 9.13 5.33 -0.89
C ILE A 48 8.37 6.60 -0.50
N PHE A 49 7.51 6.52 0.51
CA PHE A 49 6.75 7.67 1.02
C PHE A 49 7.67 8.73 1.65
N ILE A 50 8.69 8.31 2.41
CA ILE A 50 9.71 9.21 2.97
C ILE A 50 10.46 9.92 1.84
N TRP A 51 10.92 9.18 0.84
CA TRP A 51 11.62 9.78 -0.33
C TRP A 51 10.72 10.73 -1.11
N HIS A 52 9.45 10.40 -1.28
CA HIS A 52 8.47 11.32 -1.90
C HIS A 52 8.39 12.64 -1.14
N LEU A 53 8.33 12.60 0.19
CA LEU A 53 8.32 13.80 1.02
C LEU A 53 9.62 14.60 0.88
N VAL A 54 10.77 13.92 0.84
CA VAL A 54 12.08 14.57 0.62
C VAL A 54 12.13 15.28 -0.74
N PHE A 55 11.68 14.63 -1.82
CA PHE A 55 11.65 15.25 -3.15
C PHE A 55 10.67 16.43 -3.20
N PHE A 56 9.51 16.30 -2.57
CA PHE A 56 8.53 17.37 -2.51
C PHE A 56 9.04 18.59 -1.72
N LEU A 57 9.60 18.39 -0.53
CA LEU A 57 10.16 19.45 0.30
C LEU A 57 11.40 20.09 -0.35
N GLY A 58 12.29 19.26 -0.92
CA GLY A 58 13.46 19.73 -1.66
C GLY A 58 13.07 20.55 -2.89
N GLY A 59 12.08 20.09 -3.66
CA GLY A 59 11.52 20.81 -4.81
C GLY A 59 10.87 22.13 -4.40
N ALA A 60 10.06 22.14 -3.33
CA ALA A 60 9.44 23.35 -2.80
C ALA A 60 10.48 24.38 -2.31
N TYR A 61 11.54 23.93 -1.64
CA TYR A 61 12.64 24.81 -1.22
C TYR A 61 13.40 25.39 -2.41
N ALA A 62 13.71 24.57 -3.42
CA ALA A 62 14.36 25.03 -4.65
C ALA A 62 13.48 26.01 -5.43
N ALA A 63 12.16 25.77 -5.48
CA ALA A 63 11.19 26.72 -6.04
C ALA A 63 11.18 28.04 -5.27
N TYR A 64 11.18 27.99 -3.93
CA TYR A 64 11.26 29.19 -3.11
C TYR A 64 12.54 30.00 -3.39
N LYS A 65 13.70 29.33 -3.50
CA LYS A 65 14.96 29.97 -3.89
C LYS A 65 14.91 30.59 -5.28
N PHE A 66 14.29 29.92 -6.25
CA PHE A 66 14.07 30.45 -7.60
C PHE A 66 13.35 31.81 -7.58
N PHE A 67 12.31 31.98 -6.75
CA PHE A 67 11.56 33.25 -6.67
C PHE A 67 12.22 34.33 -5.80
N THR A 68 13.19 33.97 -4.96
CA THR A 68 13.81 34.91 -3.99
C THR A 68 15.15 35.46 -4.47
N LEU A 69 15.85 34.74 -5.36
CA LEU A 69 17.17 35.12 -5.84
C LEU A 69 17.08 36.19 -6.95
N THR A 70 17.90 37.23 -6.82
CA THR A 70 17.98 38.35 -7.79
C THR A 70 18.95 38.07 -8.94
N ASP A 71 19.89 37.14 -8.77
CA ASP A 71 20.79 36.70 -9.84
C ASP A 71 20.09 35.66 -10.72
N VAL A 72 19.96 36.00 -12.01
CA VAL A 72 19.27 35.19 -13.02
C VAL A 72 19.95 33.83 -13.21
N LEU A 73 21.28 33.78 -13.17
CA LEU A 73 22.02 32.52 -13.41
C LEU A 73 21.82 31.55 -12.24
N GLU A 74 21.91 32.06 -11.02
CA GLU A 74 21.69 31.28 -9.81
C GLU A 74 20.21 30.84 -9.71
N ALA A 75 19.26 31.75 -10.00
CA ALA A 75 17.85 31.42 -10.07
C ALA A 75 17.59 30.28 -11.07
N MET A 76 18.13 30.33 -12.28
CA MET A 76 17.96 29.27 -13.29
C MET A 76 18.42 27.90 -12.81
N ARG A 77 19.54 27.85 -12.08
CA ARG A 77 20.07 26.61 -11.49
C ARG A 77 19.09 25.99 -10.50
N TRP A 78 18.55 26.79 -9.59
CA TRP A 78 17.55 26.34 -8.62
C TRP A 78 16.19 26.00 -9.27
N GLY A 79 15.82 26.70 -10.34
CA GLY A 79 14.61 26.43 -11.11
C GLY A 79 14.62 25.06 -11.80
N MET A 80 15.74 24.71 -12.44
CA MET A 80 15.89 23.40 -13.09
C MET A 80 15.90 22.26 -12.06
N SER A 81 16.65 22.42 -10.96
CA SER A 81 16.65 21.44 -9.87
C SER A 81 15.27 21.27 -9.23
N SER A 82 14.52 22.37 -9.05
CA SER A 82 13.15 22.34 -8.55
C SER A 82 12.23 21.53 -9.47
N ALA A 83 12.26 21.81 -10.78
CA ALA A 83 11.43 21.09 -11.75
C ALA A 83 11.72 19.58 -11.73
N VAL A 84 13.00 19.18 -11.69
CA VAL A 84 13.41 17.78 -11.62
C VAL A 84 12.93 17.11 -10.32
N LEU A 85 13.08 17.78 -9.17
CA LEU A 85 12.65 17.24 -7.88
C LEU A 85 11.12 17.09 -7.79
N LEU A 86 10.36 18.06 -8.31
CA LEU A 86 8.90 17.99 -8.33
C LEU A 86 8.41 16.91 -9.32
N LEU A 87 9.07 16.74 -10.47
CA LEU A 87 8.81 15.65 -11.39
C LEU A 87 9.11 14.28 -10.77
N ALA A 88 10.24 14.16 -10.07
CA ALA A 88 10.59 12.94 -9.34
C ALA A 88 9.52 12.62 -8.29
N ALA A 89 9.06 13.62 -7.52
CA ALA A 89 7.97 13.43 -6.56
C ALA A 89 6.68 12.93 -7.24
N LEU A 90 6.31 13.48 -8.40
CA LEU A 90 5.14 13.04 -9.17
C LEU A 90 5.26 11.57 -9.63
N ILE A 91 6.42 11.19 -10.17
CA ILE A 91 6.68 9.82 -10.62
C ILE A 91 6.59 8.84 -9.44
N THR A 92 7.19 9.18 -8.31
CA THR A 92 7.13 8.36 -7.09
C THR A 92 5.69 8.15 -6.63
N LYS A 93 4.84 9.18 -6.69
CA LYS A 93 3.42 9.07 -6.32
C LYS A 93 2.66 8.09 -7.21
N VAL A 94 2.89 8.13 -8.52
CA VAL A 94 2.21 7.25 -9.48
C VAL A 94 2.69 5.79 -9.32
N SER A 95 3.97 5.58 -8.97
CA SER A 95 4.56 4.25 -8.82
C SER A 95 3.93 3.39 -7.71
N ILE A 96 3.22 3.98 -6.75
CA ILE A 96 2.59 3.24 -5.64
C ILE A 96 1.27 2.60 -6.08
N PHE A 97 0.56 3.14 -7.07
CA PHE A 97 -0.75 2.62 -7.49
C PHE A 97 -0.74 1.17 -8.00
N PRO A 98 0.23 0.75 -8.84
CA PRO A 98 0.30 -0.62 -9.34
C PRO A 98 0.51 -1.66 -8.22
N SER A 99 1.29 -1.34 -7.18
CA SER A 99 1.50 -2.27 -6.06
C SER A 99 0.22 -2.49 -5.26
N MET A 100 -0.65 -1.48 -5.15
CA MET A 100 -1.97 -1.64 -4.54
C MET A 100 -2.86 -2.60 -5.34
N GLN A 101 -2.88 -2.46 -6.67
CA GLN A 101 -3.68 -3.34 -7.54
C GLN A 101 -3.17 -4.77 -7.51
N ALA A 102 -1.85 -4.97 -7.56
CA ALA A 102 -1.24 -6.30 -7.43
C ALA A 102 -1.60 -6.97 -6.10
N ASN A 103 -1.56 -6.22 -4.99
CA ASN A 103 -1.94 -6.72 -3.67
C ASN A 103 -3.42 -7.09 -3.57
N ARG A 104 -4.32 -6.32 -4.20
CA ARG A 104 -5.75 -6.68 -4.30
C ARG A 104 -5.95 -7.99 -5.06
N VAL A 105 -5.27 -8.16 -6.20
CA VAL A 105 -5.36 -9.38 -7.01
C VAL A 105 -4.81 -10.59 -6.27
N LEU A 106 -3.64 -10.46 -5.62
CA LEU A 106 -3.06 -11.55 -4.82
C LEU A 106 -3.97 -11.98 -3.67
N ARG A 107 -4.66 -11.03 -3.03
CA ARG A 107 -5.61 -11.33 -1.96
C ARG A 107 -6.84 -12.07 -2.48
N ALA A 108 -7.37 -11.66 -3.63
CA ALA A 108 -8.48 -12.35 -4.30
C ALA A 108 -8.10 -13.77 -4.74
N LEU A 109 -6.88 -13.97 -5.23
CA LEU A 109 -6.37 -15.30 -5.61
C LEU A 109 -6.27 -16.23 -4.40
N LYS A 110 -5.67 -15.78 -3.29
CA LYS A 110 -5.61 -16.57 -2.06
C LYS A 110 -6.99 -16.96 -1.54
N HIS A 111 -7.99 -16.09 -1.73
CA HIS A 111 -9.36 -16.39 -1.36
C HIS A 111 -9.95 -17.52 -2.21
N LEU A 112 -9.72 -17.49 -3.53
CA LEU A 112 -10.12 -18.58 -4.42
C LEU A 112 -9.40 -19.89 -4.08
N GLU A 113 -8.10 -19.84 -3.78
CA GLU A 113 -7.33 -21.02 -3.34
C GLU A 113 -7.93 -21.66 -2.08
N MET A 114 -8.30 -20.84 -1.08
CA MET A 114 -8.97 -21.32 0.14
C MET A 114 -10.33 -21.96 -0.16
N GLN A 115 -11.16 -21.33 -0.99
CA GLN A 115 -12.46 -21.89 -1.36
C GLN A 115 -12.33 -23.24 -2.09
N VAL A 116 -11.38 -23.35 -3.01
CA VAL A 116 -11.10 -24.59 -3.73
C VAL A 116 -10.61 -25.68 -2.79
N ALA A 117 -9.73 -25.34 -1.82
CA ALA A 117 -9.25 -26.30 -0.83
C ALA A 117 -10.38 -26.84 0.07
N LEU A 118 -11.29 -25.97 0.53
CA LEU A 118 -12.46 -26.36 1.32
C LEU A 118 -13.43 -27.25 0.53
N LEU A 119 -13.65 -26.94 -0.75
CA LEU A 119 -14.47 -27.77 -1.63
C LEU A 119 -13.85 -29.14 -1.90
N ALA A 120 -12.52 -29.20 -2.04
CA ALA A 120 -11.80 -30.46 -2.20
C ALA A 120 -11.84 -31.32 -0.93
N ALA A 121 -11.78 -30.70 0.25
CA ALA A 121 -11.85 -31.40 1.54
C ALA A 121 -13.26 -31.92 1.89
N ARG A 122 -14.32 -31.34 1.30
CA ARG A 122 -15.71 -31.81 1.45
C ARG A 122 -16.05 -33.03 0.58
N ARG A 123 -15.14 -33.49 -0.28
CA ARG A 123 -15.33 -34.61 -1.20
C ARG A 123 -14.66 -35.87 -0.67
#